data_AF-A0A2N8UGV7-F1
#
_entry.id   AF-A0A2N8UGV7-F1
#
_cell.length_a   1.000
_cell.length_b   1.000
_cell.length_c   1.000
_cell.angle_alpha   90.00
_cell.angle_beta   90.00
_cell.angle_gamma   90.00
#
_symmetry.space_group_name_H-M   'P 1'
#
loop_
_entity.id
_entity.type
_entity.pdbx_description
1 polymer ?
#
loop_
_entity_poly.entity_id
_entity_poly.type
_entity_poly.pdbx_seq_one_letter_code
_entity_poly.pdbx_strand_id
1 'polypeptide(L)'
;MLLLRTLPGVLSALVIAAIVFTLECNAVRGILPVYGEDNSIVHPPNPPATNFGRASTSAPSLTLDSFITQLSPLRIDRLQARSSSYYHQLPLHQNVPIINIQSGGQLVEQALKDYGTVVLVDSINRKVKRIDFQTGQFIQHDVQNPNKVLLLSSLDPNVHTLRRHLQHVPEDPHYPITMPSPVNTDHLPHLEGVPVLPEGHDTLGHMLYASVNGEESFWLVKHVRMPVEVRPNIEDYVAEAGSQAGDRIRSLLTNYAAARNKYSSAAMAGLLHGKKISVDPNLRDQRVDSMRQNSYLELTQGASRSNMINALQQYGQFHYYDMYRTSTGPFKVKLDNYRVDAPDAHMSISVRELHFNPSTFKAIADKFRRFRV
;
A
#
# COMPACT_ATOMS: atom_id res chain seq x y z
N MET A 1 -9.56 -54.12 26.03
CA MET A 1 -8.49 -53.20 26.47
C MET A 1 -7.62 -52.79 25.27
N LEU A 2 -8.10 -51.91 24.39
CA LEU A 2 -7.34 -51.43 23.22
C LEU A 2 -7.96 -50.12 22.71
N LEU A 3 -8.00 -49.08 23.54
CA LEU A 3 -8.54 -47.77 23.14
C LEU A 3 -7.92 -46.58 23.91
N LEU A 4 -6.67 -46.71 24.37
CA LEU A 4 -6.04 -45.70 25.24
C LEU A 4 -4.54 -45.48 24.95
N ARG A 5 -4.11 -45.55 23.68
CA ARG A 5 -2.68 -45.33 23.33
C ARG A 5 -2.38 -44.39 22.16
N THR A 6 -3.34 -43.63 21.63
CA THR A 6 -3.09 -42.70 20.50
C THR A 6 -3.29 -41.22 20.82
N LEU A 7 -3.56 -40.86 22.09
CA LEU A 7 -3.85 -39.48 22.47
C LEU A 7 -2.66 -38.51 22.65
N PRO A 8 -1.38 -38.90 22.88
CA PRO A 8 -0.34 -37.89 23.13
C PRO A 8 0.19 -37.20 21.86
N GLY A 9 0.01 -37.79 20.66
CA GLY A 9 0.54 -37.21 19.42
C GLY A 9 -0.31 -36.06 18.84
N VAL A 10 -1.64 -36.14 19.00
CA VAL A 10 -2.57 -35.15 18.42
C VAL A 10 -2.56 -33.83 19.20
N LEU A 11 -2.41 -33.89 20.52
CA LEU A 11 -2.28 -32.69 21.36
C LEU A 11 -0.97 -31.94 21.09
N SER A 12 0.14 -32.65 20.89
CA SER A 12 1.43 -32.02 20.56
C SER A 12 1.41 -31.35 19.19
N ALA A 13 0.75 -31.96 18.19
CA ALA A 13 0.59 -31.35 16.88
C ALA A 13 -0.30 -30.09 16.90
N LEU A 14 -1.37 -30.09 17.71
CA LEU A 14 -2.24 -28.92 17.91
C LEU A 14 -1.54 -27.78 18.64
N VAL A 15 -0.70 -28.09 19.63
CA VAL A 15 0.09 -27.09 20.35
C VAL A 15 1.17 -26.48 19.45
N ILE A 16 1.85 -27.28 18.62
CA ILE A 16 2.81 -26.77 17.63
C ILE A 16 2.10 -25.91 16.58
N ALA A 17 0.93 -26.33 16.08
CA ALA A 17 0.14 -25.52 15.14
C ALA A 17 -0.32 -24.20 15.77
N ALA A 18 -0.75 -24.19 17.04
CA ALA A 18 -1.13 -22.98 17.76
C ALA A 18 0.07 -22.06 18.04
N ILE A 19 1.27 -22.61 18.30
CA ILE A 19 2.50 -21.83 18.45
C ILE A 19 2.94 -21.23 17.11
N VAL A 20 2.84 -21.97 15.99
CA VAL A 20 3.11 -21.45 14.65
C VAL A 20 2.12 -20.35 14.28
N PHE A 21 0.83 -20.53 14.57
CA PHE A 21 -0.21 -19.55 14.29
C PHE A 21 -0.06 -18.26 15.14
N THR A 22 0.37 -18.39 16.40
CA THR A 22 0.63 -17.22 17.27
C THR A 22 1.94 -16.51 16.94
N LEU A 23 2.94 -17.22 16.40
CA LEU A 23 4.17 -16.62 15.87
C LEU A 23 3.94 -15.93 14.53
N GLU A 24 3.08 -16.46 13.64
CA GLU A 24 2.68 -15.79 12.40
C GLU A 24 1.83 -14.53 12.68
N CYS A 25 0.92 -14.57 13.65
CA CYS A 25 0.17 -13.38 14.08
C CYS A 25 1.04 -12.30 14.75
N ASN A 26 2.17 -12.67 15.37
CA ASN A 26 3.12 -11.70 15.94
C ASN A 26 4.20 -11.25 14.95
N ALA A 27 4.49 -12.03 13.89
CA ALA A 27 5.39 -11.61 12.82
C ALA A 27 4.78 -10.48 11.95
N VAL A 28 3.45 -10.38 11.88
CA VAL A 28 2.75 -9.24 11.26
C VAL A 28 2.80 -7.97 12.13
N ARG A 29 3.14 -8.08 13.42
CA ARG A 29 3.35 -6.93 14.33
C ARG A 29 4.76 -6.33 14.26
N GLY A 30 5.65 -6.90 13.47
CA GLY A 30 6.92 -6.26 13.15
C GLY A 30 6.67 -5.12 12.19
N ILE A 31 6.63 -3.89 12.73
CA ILE A 31 6.85 -2.64 12.00
C ILE A 31 7.86 -2.93 10.89
N LEU A 32 7.43 -2.88 9.62
CA LEU A 32 8.34 -2.94 8.50
C LEU A 32 9.27 -1.73 8.65
N PRO A 33 10.58 -1.91 8.93
CA PRO A 33 11.46 -0.77 8.86
C PRO A 33 11.51 -0.33 7.39
N VAL A 34 11.12 0.92 7.17
CA VAL A 34 11.21 1.62 5.89
C VAL A 34 12.68 1.87 5.64
N TYR A 35 13.27 1.13 4.70
CA TYR A 35 14.59 1.41 4.16
C TYR A 35 14.39 1.89 2.72
N GLY A 36 14.73 3.15 2.44
CA GLY A 36 14.88 3.65 1.08
C GLY A 36 16.09 3.03 0.39
N GLU A 37 16.13 3.09 -0.94
CA GLU A 37 17.26 2.58 -1.74
C GLU A 37 18.56 3.38 -1.52
N ASP A 38 18.48 4.58 -0.95
CA ASP A 38 19.62 5.35 -0.46
C ASP A 38 19.59 5.37 1.08
N ASN A 39 20.66 4.93 1.74
CA ASN A 39 20.83 4.88 3.21
C ASN A 39 20.75 6.25 3.94
N SER A 40 20.11 7.26 3.35
CA SER A 40 19.77 8.53 3.98
C SER A 40 18.48 8.41 4.78
N ILE A 41 18.59 8.59 6.10
CA ILE A 41 17.43 8.89 6.97
C ILE A 41 16.95 10.29 6.60
N VAL A 42 16.02 10.37 5.65
CA VAL A 42 15.24 11.59 5.45
C VAL A 42 14.05 11.48 6.38
N HIS A 43 14.17 12.06 7.57
CA HIS A 43 12.99 12.42 8.35
C HIS A 43 12.25 13.50 7.56
N PRO A 44 11.04 13.22 7.02
CA PRO A 44 10.22 14.32 6.57
C PRO A 44 9.92 15.21 7.77
N PRO A 45 9.85 16.55 7.62
CA PRO A 45 9.23 17.37 8.64
C PRO A 45 7.85 16.77 8.89
N ASN A 46 7.58 16.39 10.14
CA ASN A 46 6.24 16.01 10.55
C ASN A 46 5.30 17.11 10.04
N PRO A 47 4.36 16.83 9.11
CA PRO A 47 3.23 17.72 8.97
C PRO A 47 2.59 17.85 10.36
N PRO A 48 2.00 19.00 10.72
CA PRO A 48 1.37 19.15 12.03
C PRO A 48 0.51 17.91 12.26
N ALA A 49 0.92 17.10 13.24
CA ALA A 49 0.15 15.96 13.66
C ALA A 49 -1.17 16.55 14.13
N THR A 50 -2.20 16.45 13.29
CA THR A 50 -3.56 16.50 13.77
C THR A 50 -3.72 15.26 14.65
N ASN A 51 -3.31 15.41 15.90
CA ASN A 51 -3.55 14.52 17.01
C ASN A 51 -5.07 14.42 17.21
N PHE A 52 -5.76 13.68 16.36
CA PHE A 52 -7.11 13.21 16.62
C PHE A 52 -7.01 11.78 17.14
N GLY A 53 -6.44 11.67 18.35
CA GLY A 53 -6.21 10.39 18.98
C GLY A 53 -6.17 10.53 20.50
N ARG A 54 -7.25 10.05 21.12
CA ARG A 54 -7.34 9.56 22.51
C ARG A 54 -7.54 10.60 23.63
N ALA A 55 -8.77 11.11 23.73
CA ALA A 55 -9.35 11.38 25.04
C ALA A 55 -9.87 10.06 25.62
N SER A 56 -9.13 9.46 26.55
CA SER A 56 -9.70 8.51 27.51
C SER A 56 -10.48 9.30 28.54
N THR A 57 -11.78 9.47 28.32
CA THR A 57 -12.74 9.75 29.38
C THR A 57 -14.06 9.09 29.01
N SER A 58 -14.71 8.49 30.01
CA SER A 58 -15.99 7.77 29.98
C SER A 58 -17.19 8.67 29.68
N ALA A 59 -17.08 9.55 28.68
CA ALA A 59 -18.22 10.25 28.12
C ALA A 59 -18.96 9.30 27.16
N PRO A 60 -20.30 9.27 27.17
CA PRO A 60 -21.05 8.53 26.16
C PRO A 60 -20.63 9.01 24.77
N SER A 61 -20.46 8.07 23.84
CA SER A 61 -20.10 8.41 22.46
C SER A 61 -21.15 9.37 21.90
N LEU A 62 -20.67 10.51 21.39
CA LEU A 62 -21.50 11.50 20.73
C LEU A 62 -22.25 10.82 19.58
N THR A 63 -23.58 10.87 19.63
CA THR A 63 -24.44 10.31 18.57
C THR A 63 -24.77 11.38 17.55
N LEU A 64 -25.13 10.95 16.35
CA LEU A 64 -25.50 11.86 15.27
C LEU A 64 -26.66 12.81 15.66
N ASP A 65 -27.71 12.30 16.30
CA ASP A 65 -28.86 13.12 16.73
C ASP A 65 -28.44 14.15 17.80
N SER A 66 -27.67 13.72 18.80
CA SER A 66 -27.17 14.62 19.86
C SER A 66 -26.16 15.65 19.35
N PHE A 67 -25.41 15.34 18.30
CA PHE A 67 -24.51 16.28 17.67
C PHE A 67 -25.28 17.35 16.89
N ILE A 68 -26.30 16.97 16.12
CA ILE A 68 -27.11 17.92 15.35
C ILE A 68 -27.81 18.92 16.27
N THR A 69 -28.33 18.49 17.43
CA THR A 69 -28.98 19.40 18.38
C THR A 69 -28.00 20.40 19.02
N GLN A 70 -26.70 20.14 18.99
CA GLN A 70 -25.67 21.05 19.50
C GLN A 70 -25.22 22.09 18.45
N LEU A 71 -25.55 21.90 17.16
CA LEU A 71 -25.24 22.87 16.11
C LEU A 71 -26.08 24.14 16.31
N SER A 72 -25.48 25.30 16.02
CA SER A 72 -26.15 26.59 16.20
C SER A 72 -26.23 27.36 14.89
N PRO A 73 -27.45 27.59 14.34
CA PRO A 73 -27.64 28.46 13.17
C PRO A 73 -26.98 29.83 13.34
N LEU A 74 -27.13 30.43 14.52
CA LEU A 74 -26.55 31.74 14.85
C LEU A 74 -25.02 31.74 14.82
N ARG A 75 -24.36 30.63 15.19
CA ARG A 75 -22.90 30.52 15.08
C ARG A 75 -22.48 30.43 13.62
N ILE A 76 -23.14 29.57 12.84
CA ILE A 76 -22.86 29.37 11.41
C ILE A 76 -23.02 30.69 10.64
N ASP A 77 -24.10 31.43 10.86
CA ASP A 77 -24.37 32.69 10.15
C ASP A 77 -23.26 33.73 10.35
N ARG A 78 -22.63 33.75 11.54
CA ARG A 78 -21.55 34.66 11.91
C ARG A 78 -20.17 34.25 11.37
N LEU A 79 -20.01 33.03 10.85
CA LEU A 79 -18.75 32.59 10.27
C LEU A 79 -18.45 33.32 8.98
N GLN A 80 -17.17 33.57 8.74
CA GLN A 80 -16.67 34.03 7.44
C GLN A 80 -16.54 32.85 6.50
N ALA A 81 -16.84 33.07 5.22
CA ALA A 81 -16.69 32.04 4.21
C ALA A 81 -15.20 31.69 4.01
N ARG A 82 -14.88 30.40 3.85
CA ARG A 82 -13.52 29.95 3.51
C ARG A 82 -13.40 29.53 2.05
N SER A 83 -12.17 29.49 1.56
CA SER A 83 -11.86 28.95 0.23
C SER A 83 -12.05 27.43 0.18
N SER A 84 -12.37 26.92 -1.01
CA SER A 84 -12.48 25.48 -1.29
C SER A 84 -11.23 24.68 -0.87
N SER A 85 -10.04 25.28 -0.94
CA SER A 85 -8.76 24.64 -0.59
C SER A 85 -8.70 24.20 0.87
N TYR A 86 -9.46 24.84 1.76
CA TYR A 86 -9.52 24.48 3.17
C TYR A 86 -9.99 23.02 3.37
N TYR A 87 -10.71 22.47 2.41
CA TYR A 87 -11.35 21.16 2.50
C TYR A 87 -10.67 20.07 1.67
N HIS A 88 -9.44 20.28 1.16
CA HIS A 88 -8.80 19.37 0.18
C HIS A 88 -8.62 17.94 0.67
N GLN A 89 -8.57 17.77 1.99
CA GLN A 89 -8.43 16.50 2.68
C GLN A 89 -9.77 15.80 2.95
N LEU A 90 -10.89 16.50 2.80
CA LEU A 90 -12.20 15.94 3.09
C LEU A 90 -12.71 15.07 1.93
N PRO A 91 -13.33 13.91 2.26
CA PRO A 91 -14.09 13.16 1.27
C PRO A 91 -15.28 13.97 0.78
N LEU A 92 -15.64 13.76 -0.49
CA LEU A 92 -16.85 14.32 -1.10
C LEU A 92 -17.75 13.18 -1.56
N HIS A 93 -19.06 13.35 -1.38
CA HIS A 93 -20.07 12.51 -2.01
C HIS A 93 -21.04 13.42 -2.75
N GLN A 94 -21.12 13.30 -4.08
CA GLN A 94 -21.93 14.18 -4.94
C GLN A 94 -21.63 15.67 -4.69
N ASN A 95 -20.34 16.03 -4.60
CA ASN A 95 -19.84 17.37 -4.26
C ASN A 95 -20.20 17.91 -2.86
N VAL A 96 -20.78 17.07 -1.98
CA VAL A 96 -21.07 17.43 -0.58
C VAL A 96 -19.95 16.91 0.34
N PRO A 97 -19.38 17.75 1.22
CA PRO A 97 -18.36 17.33 2.19
C PRO A 97 -18.89 16.28 3.15
N ILE A 98 -18.12 15.20 3.31
CA ILE A 98 -18.36 14.17 4.31
C ILE A 98 -17.50 14.48 5.54
N ILE A 99 -18.13 14.63 6.71
CA ILE A 99 -17.44 14.96 7.95
C ILE A 99 -17.87 13.99 9.06
N ASN A 100 -16.89 13.44 9.75
CA ASN A 100 -17.14 12.61 10.92
C ASN A 100 -17.50 13.51 12.12
N ILE A 101 -18.59 13.20 12.83
CA ILE A 101 -19.02 13.98 14.01
C ILE A 101 -17.98 13.99 15.13
N GLN A 102 -17.08 13.00 15.16
CA GLN A 102 -15.98 12.93 16.12
C GLN A 102 -14.88 13.98 15.85
N SER A 103 -14.86 14.61 14.67
CA SER A 103 -13.94 15.71 14.33
C SER A 103 -14.34 17.04 14.98
N GLY A 104 -15.53 17.13 15.59
CA GLY A 104 -16.00 18.31 16.32
C GLY A 104 -16.90 19.25 15.51
N GLY A 105 -17.64 20.09 16.23
CA GLY A 105 -18.67 20.98 15.65
C GLY A 105 -18.15 22.09 14.76
N GLN A 106 -16.95 22.63 15.03
CA GLN A 106 -16.43 23.80 14.31
C GLN A 106 -16.24 23.56 12.81
N LEU A 107 -15.69 22.40 12.44
CA LEU A 107 -15.49 22.04 11.04
C LEU A 107 -16.82 21.84 10.31
N VAL A 108 -17.80 21.24 10.99
CA VAL A 108 -19.16 21.04 10.45
C VAL A 108 -19.87 22.38 10.26
N GLU A 109 -19.84 23.25 11.25
CA GLU A 109 -20.45 24.58 11.16
C GLU A 109 -19.83 25.41 10.03
N GLN A 110 -18.51 25.37 9.88
CA GLN A 110 -17.81 26.03 8.78
C GLN A 110 -18.19 25.42 7.42
N ALA A 111 -18.25 24.09 7.30
CA ALA A 111 -18.67 23.43 6.06
C ALA A 111 -20.13 23.74 5.70
N LEU A 112 -21.03 23.81 6.68
CA LEU A 112 -22.42 24.23 6.47
C LEU A 112 -22.51 25.70 6.03
N LYS A 113 -21.63 26.57 6.53
CA LYS A 113 -21.52 27.95 6.05
C LYS A 113 -21.08 28.02 4.59
N ASP A 114 -20.07 27.23 4.23
CA ASP A 114 -19.39 27.35 2.94
C ASP A 114 -20.12 26.58 1.82
N TYR A 115 -20.72 25.43 2.13
CA TYR A 115 -21.41 24.57 1.15
C TYR A 115 -22.94 24.62 1.27
N GLY A 116 -23.49 25.11 2.38
CA GLY A 116 -24.93 25.01 2.68
C GLY A 116 -25.40 23.58 2.97
N THR A 117 -24.55 22.57 2.82
CA THR A 117 -24.88 21.16 3.02
C THR A 117 -23.64 20.36 3.44
N VAL A 118 -23.87 19.32 4.25
CA VAL A 118 -22.82 18.40 4.71
C VAL A 118 -23.41 17.01 4.88
N VAL A 119 -22.60 15.98 4.61
CA VAL A 119 -22.90 14.61 5.02
C VAL A 119 -22.17 14.31 6.33
N LEU A 120 -22.93 14.10 7.40
CA LEU A 120 -22.42 13.73 8.71
C LEU A 120 -22.29 12.21 8.83
N VAL A 121 -21.15 11.77 9.34
CA VAL A 121 -20.84 10.37 9.60
C VAL A 121 -20.63 10.16 11.09
N ASP A 122 -21.37 9.22 11.65
CA ASP A 122 -21.08 8.63 12.95
C ASP A 122 -20.37 7.31 12.70
N SER A 123 -19.03 7.34 12.72
CA SER A 123 -18.21 6.16 12.41
C SER A 123 -18.33 5.07 13.48
N ILE A 124 -18.73 5.43 14.71
CA ILE A 124 -18.86 4.47 15.82
C ILE A 124 -20.15 3.69 15.66
N ASN A 125 -21.27 4.37 15.44
CA ASN A 125 -22.58 3.73 15.28
C ASN A 125 -22.89 3.35 13.82
N ARG A 126 -21.96 3.61 12.89
CA ARG A 126 -22.09 3.39 11.44
C ARG A 126 -23.34 4.03 10.85
N LYS A 127 -23.67 5.25 11.31
CA LYS A 127 -24.80 6.03 10.82
C LYS A 127 -24.33 7.18 9.95
N VAL A 128 -25.16 7.55 8.99
CA VAL A 128 -24.90 8.65 8.06
C VAL A 128 -26.19 9.44 7.89
N LYS A 129 -26.09 10.77 7.87
CA LYS A 129 -27.18 11.68 7.50
C LYS A 129 -26.62 12.84 6.70
N ARG A 130 -27.40 13.34 5.75
CA ARG A 130 -27.14 14.63 5.11
C ARG A 130 -27.91 15.71 5.84
N ILE A 131 -27.26 16.83 6.08
CA ILE A 131 -27.83 18.01 6.71
C ILE A 131 -27.69 19.18 5.73
N ASP A 132 -28.82 19.78 5.39
CA ASP A 132 -28.88 21.01 4.61
C ASP A 132 -29.17 22.17 5.57
N PHE A 133 -28.40 23.26 5.43
CA PHE A 133 -28.58 24.49 6.19
C PHE A 133 -29.17 25.56 5.27
N GLN A 134 -30.45 25.86 5.47
CA GLN A 134 -31.18 26.84 4.67
C GLN A 134 -32.02 27.71 5.59
N THR A 135 -31.98 29.04 5.38
CA THR A 135 -32.82 30.00 6.11
C THR A 135 -32.73 29.88 7.64
N GLY A 136 -31.54 29.58 8.17
CA GLY A 136 -31.32 29.43 9.62
C GLY A 136 -31.86 28.13 10.22
N GLN A 137 -32.24 27.14 9.40
CA GLN A 137 -32.77 25.85 9.84
C GLN A 137 -31.96 24.69 9.27
N PHE A 138 -31.96 23.57 10.01
CA PHE A 138 -31.36 22.31 9.58
C PHE A 138 -32.43 21.36 9.05
N ILE A 139 -32.28 20.91 7.82
CA ILE A 139 -33.12 19.90 7.20
C ILE A 139 -32.30 18.61 7.08
N GLN A 140 -32.86 17.50 7.57
CA GLN A 140 -32.16 16.21 7.56
C GLN A 140 -32.67 15.31 6.45
N HIS A 141 -31.74 14.66 5.76
CA HIS A 141 -32.03 13.71 4.68
C HIS A 141 -31.29 12.39 4.92
N ASP A 142 -31.94 11.29 4.53
CA ASP A 142 -31.26 10.01 4.38
C ASP A 142 -30.34 10.05 3.16
N VAL A 143 -29.17 9.41 3.29
CA VAL A 143 -28.17 9.37 2.24
C VAL A 143 -28.34 8.11 1.41
N GLN A 144 -28.32 8.27 0.09
CA GLN A 144 -28.29 7.13 -0.81
C GLN A 144 -26.93 6.42 -0.69
N ASN A 145 -26.96 5.10 -0.50
CA ASN A 145 -25.77 4.27 -0.30
C ASN A 145 -24.87 4.72 0.90
N PRO A 146 -25.37 4.58 2.14
CA PRO A 146 -24.62 4.97 3.34
C PRO A 146 -23.28 4.23 3.50
N ASN A 147 -23.17 3.00 2.97
CA ASN A 147 -21.94 2.23 3.00
C ASN A 147 -20.82 2.88 2.19
N LYS A 148 -21.12 3.45 1.01
CA LYS A 148 -20.15 4.19 0.21
C LYS A 148 -19.62 5.42 0.96
N VAL A 149 -20.50 6.15 1.64
CA VAL A 149 -20.11 7.31 2.45
C VAL A 149 -19.23 6.89 3.63
N LEU A 150 -19.62 5.83 4.34
CA LEU A 150 -18.81 5.27 5.42
C LEU A 150 -17.42 4.85 4.92
N LEU A 151 -17.34 4.21 3.75
CA LEU A 151 -16.08 3.85 3.11
C LEU A 151 -15.23 5.10 2.85
N LEU A 152 -15.76 6.08 2.10
CA LEU A 152 -15.08 7.33 1.76
C LEU A 152 -14.57 8.08 2.99
N SER A 153 -15.40 8.19 4.03
CA SER A 153 -15.07 8.84 5.31
C SER A 153 -13.93 8.14 6.06
N SER A 154 -13.66 6.88 5.74
CA SER A 154 -12.74 6.04 6.48
C SER A 154 -11.38 5.85 5.80
N LEU A 155 -11.22 6.39 4.59
CA LEU A 155 -9.97 6.38 3.85
C LEU A 155 -9.00 7.45 4.36
N ASP A 156 -7.73 7.26 4.04
CA ASP A 156 -6.67 8.22 4.35
C ASP A 156 -6.95 9.57 3.65
N PRO A 157 -6.79 10.72 4.32
CA PRO A 157 -6.97 12.04 3.72
C PRO A 157 -6.13 12.30 2.46
N ASN A 158 -4.99 11.60 2.30
CA ASN A 158 -4.16 11.68 1.10
C ASN A 158 -4.90 11.21 -0.15
N VAL A 159 -5.85 10.27 -0.03
CA VAL A 159 -6.66 9.79 -1.16
C VAL A 159 -7.52 10.91 -1.72
N HIS A 160 -8.12 11.72 -0.85
CA HIS A 160 -8.99 12.83 -1.24
C HIS A 160 -8.17 14.01 -1.77
N THR A 161 -7.02 14.27 -1.14
CA THR A 161 -6.04 15.25 -1.61
C THR A 161 -5.58 14.93 -3.04
N LEU A 162 -5.21 13.67 -3.29
CA LEU A 162 -4.81 13.18 -4.60
C LEU A 162 -5.92 13.36 -5.64
N ARG A 163 -7.15 12.95 -5.32
CA ARG A 163 -8.29 13.13 -6.21
C ARG A 163 -8.50 14.59 -6.57
N ARG A 164 -8.49 15.49 -5.58
CA ARG A 164 -8.67 16.94 -5.77
C ARG A 164 -7.57 17.52 -6.66
N HIS A 165 -6.33 17.06 -6.47
CA HIS A 165 -5.20 17.45 -7.32
C HIS A 165 -5.40 17.00 -8.77
N LEU A 166 -5.78 15.73 -9.00
CA LEU A 166 -5.90 15.19 -10.36
C LEU A 166 -7.13 15.71 -11.11
N GLN A 167 -8.25 15.96 -10.42
CA GLN A 167 -9.48 16.44 -11.04
C GLN A 167 -9.45 17.91 -11.47
N HIS A 168 -8.38 18.66 -11.17
CA HIS A 168 -8.21 20.07 -11.53
C HIS A 168 -9.44 20.92 -11.17
N VAL A 169 -9.44 21.53 -9.98
CA VAL A 169 -10.47 22.50 -9.60
C VAL A 169 -9.95 23.91 -9.94
N PRO A 170 -10.32 24.50 -11.10
CA PRO A 170 -9.63 25.69 -11.64
C PRO A 170 -9.97 26.97 -10.88
N GLU A 171 -11.00 26.95 -10.04
CA GLU A 171 -11.53 28.12 -9.33
C GLU A 171 -10.85 28.37 -7.97
N ASP A 172 -9.86 27.55 -7.60
CA ASP A 172 -9.19 27.66 -6.31
C ASP A 172 -7.87 28.46 -6.40
N PRO A 173 -7.73 29.61 -5.71
CA PRO A 173 -6.52 30.43 -5.74
C PRO A 173 -5.28 29.74 -5.13
N HIS A 174 -5.45 28.63 -4.41
CA HIS A 174 -4.34 27.82 -3.89
C HIS A 174 -4.10 26.55 -4.73
N TYR A 175 -4.70 26.48 -5.92
CA TYR A 175 -4.39 25.47 -6.92
C TYR A 175 -3.10 25.82 -7.70
N PRO A 176 -2.25 24.83 -8.05
CA PRO A 176 -2.35 23.43 -7.69
C PRO A 176 -2.00 23.18 -6.21
N ILE A 177 -2.69 22.21 -5.60
CA ILE A 177 -2.29 21.68 -4.30
C ILE A 177 -0.83 21.20 -4.40
N THR A 178 0.04 21.67 -3.52
CA THR A 178 1.45 21.25 -3.48
C THR A 178 1.54 19.75 -3.23
N MET A 179 2.06 19.00 -4.21
CA MET A 179 2.23 17.56 -4.12
C MET A 179 3.69 17.20 -3.79
N PRO A 180 3.94 16.12 -3.04
CA PRO A 180 5.28 15.56 -2.93
C PRO A 180 5.74 14.98 -4.28
N SER A 181 7.05 14.77 -4.42
CA SER A 181 7.59 14.04 -5.58
C SER A 181 6.97 12.64 -5.67
N PRO A 182 6.60 12.16 -6.87
CA PRO A 182 6.14 10.80 -7.08
C PRO A 182 7.19 9.78 -6.61
N VAL A 183 6.75 8.73 -5.90
CA VAL A 183 7.63 7.65 -5.42
C VAL A 183 7.30 6.39 -6.20
N ASN A 184 8.28 5.83 -6.91
CA ASN A 184 8.12 4.66 -7.77
C ASN A 184 7.51 3.47 -7.00
N THR A 185 6.48 2.85 -7.57
CA THR A 185 5.79 1.68 -6.98
C THR A 185 6.12 0.36 -7.66
N ASP A 186 6.93 0.33 -8.72
CA ASP A 186 7.19 -0.86 -9.54
C ASP A 186 7.81 -2.03 -8.75
N HIS A 187 8.49 -1.72 -7.64
CA HIS A 187 9.07 -2.70 -6.74
C HIS A 187 8.05 -3.30 -5.75
N LEU A 188 6.93 -2.64 -5.52
CA LEU A 188 5.85 -3.11 -4.65
C LEU A 188 5.04 -4.21 -5.32
N PRO A 189 4.31 -5.06 -4.57
CA PRO A 189 3.48 -6.11 -5.13
C PRO A 189 2.45 -5.58 -6.13
N HIS A 190 2.21 -6.27 -7.24
CA HIS A 190 1.18 -5.91 -8.21
C HIS A 190 0.16 -7.04 -8.41
N LEU A 191 -1.12 -6.71 -8.33
CA LEU A 191 -2.20 -7.60 -8.76
C LEU A 191 -2.70 -7.11 -10.13
N GLU A 192 -2.50 -7.93 -11.16
CA GLU A 192 -3.01 -7.64 -12.52
C GLU A 192 -2.54 -6.30 -13.11
N GLY A 193 -1.34 -5.84 -12.73
CA GLY A 193 -0.80 -4.56 -13.19
C GLY A 193 -1.12 -3.39 -12.27
N VAL A 194 -2.01 -3.58 -11.29
CA VAL A 194 -2.34 -2.57 -10.27
C VAL A 194 -1.44 -2.74 -9.04
N PRO A 195 -0.66 -1.71 -8.64
CA PRO A 195 0.17 -1.78 -7.44
C PRO A 195 -0.68 -1.92 -6.17
N VAL A 196 -0.21 -2.76 -5.25
CA VAL A 196 -0.75 -2.91 -3.91
C VAL A 196 0.12 -2.11 -2.96
N LEU A 197 -0.47 -1.10 -2.31
CA LEU A 197 0.16 -0.23 -1.34
C LEU A 197 -0.17 -0.72 0.08
N PRO A 198 0.72 -1.51 0.72
CA PRO A 198 0.58 -1.85 2.12
C PRO A 198 0.90 -0.65 3.01
N GLU A 199 0.56 -0.77 4.29
CA GLU A 199 0.92 0.23 5.31
C GLU A 199 2.43 0.51 5.31
N GLY A 200 2.79 1.81 5.33
CA GLY A 200 4.17 2.29 5.22
C GLY A 200 4.62 2.57 3.79
N HIS A 201 3.88 2.08 2.79
CA HIS A 201 4.08 2.36 1.36
C HIS A 201 2.86 3.02 0.71
N ASP A 202 1.98 3.60 1.53
CA ASP A 202 0.73 4.28 1.18
C ASP A 202 0.84 5.80 1.34
N THR A 203 2.02 6.37 1.11
CA THR A 203 2.22 7.82 1.14
C THR A 203 1.61 8.49 -0.10
N LEU A 204 1.29 9.78 0.00
CA LEU A 204 0.77 10.56 -1.13
C LEU A 204 1.68 10.50 -2.38
N GLY A 205 3.00 10.39 -2.21
CA GLY A 205 3.94 10.22 -3.33
C GLY A 205 3.83 8.86 -4.04
N HIS A 206 3.62 7.76 -3.31
CA HIS A 206 3.37 6.45 -3.91
C HIS A 206 2.01 6.42 -4.63
N MET A 207 0.98 6.99 -3.99
CA MET A 207 -0.36 7.08 -4.58
C MET A 207 -0.33 7.93 -5.86
N LEU A 208 0.39 9.06 -5.86
CA LEU A 208 0.57 9.91 -7.03
C LEU A 208 1.25 9.16 -8.18
N TYR A 209 2.36 8.46 -7.91
CA TYR A 209 3.05 7.67 -8.94
C TYR A 209 2.12 6.60 -9.54
N ALA A 210 1.40 5.85 -8.71
CA ALA A 210 0.48 4.82 -9.17
C ALA A 210 -0.72 5.37 -9.97
N SER A 211 -1.13 6.60 -9.70
CA SER A 211 -2.32 7.21 -10.34
C SER A 211 -2.05 7.87 -11.68
N VAL A 212 -0.78 8.05 -12.05
CA VAL A 212 -0.37 8.67 -13.32
C VAL A 212 0.49 7.74 -14.19
N ASN A 213 0.67 6.49 -13.77
CA ASN A 213 1.43 5.47 -14.48
C ASN A 213 0.66 4.14 -14.52
N GLY A 214 0.82 3.39 -15.62
CA GLY A 214 0.22 2.06 -15.73
C GLY A 214 -1.31 2.11 -15.78
N GLU A 215 -1.97 1.39 -14.87
CA GLU A 215 -3.44 1.27 -14.81
C GLU A 215 -4.14 2.50 -14.17
N GLU A 216 -3.38 3.53 -13.77
CA GLU A 216 -3.89 4.74 -13.12
C GLU A 216 -4.73 4.46 -11.85
N SER A 217 -4.37 3.38 -11.16
CA SER A 217 -5.07 2.90 -9.97
C SER A 217 -4.11 2.24 -8.98
N PHE A 218 -4.59 2.04 -7.76
CA PHE A 218 -3.85 1.30 -6.74
C PHE A 218 -4.79 0.64 -5.73
N TRP A 219 -4.32 -0.44 -5.12
CA TRP A 219 -4.99 -1.06 -3.98
C TRP A 219 -4.41 -0.51 -2.67
N LEU A 220 -5.26 0.01 -1.80
CA LEU A 220 -4.92 0.32 -0.42
C LEU A 220 -5.23 -0.85 0.50
N VAL A 221 -4.25 -1.23 1.31
CA VAL A 221 -4.42 -2.29 2.31
C VAL A 221 -4.14 -1.73 3.69
N LYS A 222 -5.18 -1.69 4.52
CA LYS A 222 -5.09 -1.34 5.94
C LYS A 222 -5.42 -2.55 6.80
N HIS A 223 -4.87 -2.60 8.01
CA HIS A 223 -5.15 -3.67 8.96
C HIS A 223 -6.66 -3.87 9.19
N VAL A 224 -7.11 -5.14 9.14
CA VAL A 224 -8.48 -5.56 9.49
C VAL A 224 -9.58 -5.03 8.55
N ARG A 225 -9.23 -4.54 7.36
CA ARG A 225 -10.20 -4.12 6.34
C ARG A 225 -10.01 -4.83 5.03
N MET A 226 -11.08 -4.91 4.25
CA MET A 226 -10.98 -5.34 2.86
C MET A 226 -10.10 -4.34 2.10
N PRO A 227 -9.21 -4.82 1.20
CA PRO A 227 -8.47 -3.93 0.32
C PRO A 227 -9.42 -3.02 -0.45
N VAL A 228 -9.02 -1.77 -0.69
CA VAL A 228 -9.81 -0.79 -1.42
C VAL A 228 -9.07 -0.40 -2.68
N GLU A 229 -9.69 -0.58 -3.84
CA GLU A 229 -9.19 -0.02 -5.09
C GLU A 229 -9.47 1.47 -5.10
N VAL A 230 -8.47 2.26 -5.49
CA VAL A 230 -8.58 3.70 -5.70
C VAL A 230 -8.26 4.01 -7.16
N ARG A 231 -9.19 4.70 -7.83
CA ARG A 231 -9.11 5.12 -9.24
C ARG A 231 -9.41 6.62 -9.33
N PRO A 232 -8.46 7.52 -8.99
CA PRO A 232 -8.77 8.93 -8.73
C PRO A 232 -9.47 9.68 -9.86
N ASN A 233 -9.22 9.27 -11.11
CA ASN A 233 -9.68 9.93 -12.34
C ASN A 233 -11.14 9.65 -12.72
N ILE A 234 -11.84 8.72 -12.04
CA ILE A 234 -13.25 8.39 -12.34
C ILE A 234 -14.19 8.89 -11.25
N GLU A 235 -15.49 9.02 -11.54
CA GLU A 235 -16.46 9.51 -10.56
C GLU A 235 -16.54 8.60 -9.33
N ASP A 236 -16.71 7.29 -9.54
CA ASP A 236 -16.74 6.25 -8.51
C ASP A 236 -15.35 5.73 -8.13
N TYR A 237 -14.47 6.64 -7.74
CA TYR A 237 -13.03 6.39 -7.55
C TYR A 237 -12.61 5.42 -6.45
N VAL A 238 -13.54 4.83 -5.70
CA VAL A 238 -13.22 3.86 -4.64
C VAL A 238 -14.15 2.68 -4.66
N ALA A 239 -13.59 1.48 -4.53
CA ALA A 239 -14.35 0.24 -4.43
C ALA A 239 -13.66 -0.74 -3.45
N GLU A 240 -14.42 -1.34 -2.54
CA GLU A 240 -13.91 -2.46 -1.75
C GLU A 240 -13.70 -3.68 -2.66
N ALA A 241 -12.58 -4.38 -2.44
CA ALA A 241 -12.32 -5.64 -3.12
C ALA A 241 -13.42 -6.65 -2.79
N GLY A 242 -13.91 -7.37 -3.82
CA GLY A 242 -14.68 -8.59 -3.61
C GLY A 242 -13.84 -9.66 -2.88
N SER A 243 -14.50 -10.68 -2.32
CA SER A 243 -13.83 -11.74 -1.54
C SER A 243 -12.64 -12.37 -2.28
N GLN A 244 -12.84 -12.76 -3.55
CA GLN A 244 -11.82 -13.37 -4.40
C GLN A 244 -10.61 -12.44 -4.62
N ALA A 245 -10.85 -11.16 -4.95
CA ALA A 245 -9.78 -10.19 -5.12
C ALA A 245 -9.04 -9.96 -3.80
N GLY A 246 -9.78 -9.84 -2.69
CA GLY A 246 -9.21 -9.70 -1.35
C GLY A 246 -8.32 -10.88 -0.93
N ASP A 247 -8.73 -12.12 -1.23
CA ASP A 247 -7.91 -13.32 -0.98
C ASP A 247 -6.62 -13.31 -1.82
N ARG A 248 -6.71 -12.93 -3.10
CA ARG A 248 -5.54 -12.84 -3.99
C ARG A 248 -4.56 -11.78 -3.52
N ILE A 249 -5.04 -10.60 -3.11
CA ILE A 249 -4.20 -9.53 -2.55
C ILE A 249 -3.49 -10.02 -1.28
N ARG A 250 -4.22 -10.67 -0.35
CA ARG A 250 -3.62 -11.21 0.87
C ARG A 250 -2.55 -12.26 0.56
N SER A 251 -2.84 -13.21 -0.33
CA SER A 251 -1.86 -14.22 -0.76
C SER A 251 -0.62 -13.59 -1.40
N LEU A 252 -0.81 -12.59 -2.28
CA LEU A 252 0.27 -11.86 -2.91
C LEU A 252 1.17 -11.16 -1.88
N LEU A 253 0.58 -10.48 -0.88
CA LEU A 253 1.33 -9.83 0.19
C LEU A 253 2.12 -10.84 1.04
N THR A 254 1.51 -11.98 1.37
CA THR A 254 2.21 -13.08 2.08
C THR A 254 3.39 -13.60 1.28
N ASN A 255 3.21 -13.86 -0.03
CA ASN A 255 4.28 -14.35 -0.91
C ASN A 255 5.41 -13.33 -1.06
N TYR A 256 5.06 -12.05 -1.20
CA TYR A 256 6.03 -10.96 -1.25
C TYR A 256 6.85 -10.88 0.03
N ALA A 257 6.20 -10.92 1.20
CA ALA A 257 6.88 -10.90 2.49
C ALA A 257 7.76 -12.15 2.68
N ALA A 258 7.27 -13.33 2.29
CA ALA A 258 8.03 -14.57 2.33
C ALA A 258 9.27 -14.51 1.42
N ALA A 259 9.15 -13.99 0.20
CA ALA A 259 10.28 -13.80 -0.71
C ALA A 259 11.30 -12.81 -0.13
N ARG A 260 10.83 -11.66 0.40
CA ARG A 260 11.69 -10.66 1.04
C ARG A 260 12.51 -11.28 2.17
N ASN A 261 11.88 -12.11 3.00
CA ASN A 261 12.54 -12.78 4.13
C ASN A 261 13.43 -13.94 3.69
N LYS A 262 13.02 -14.72 2.69
CA LYS A 262 13.77 -15.87 2.18
C LYS A 262 15.10 -15.43 1.55
N TYR A 263 15.07 -14.34 0.79
CA TYR A 263 16.23 -13.83 0.06
C TYR A 263 16.93 -12.66 0.76
N SER A 264 16.40 -12.23 1.91
CA SER A 264 16.88 -11.07 2.67
C SER A 264 17.02 -9.80 1.80
N SER A 265 16.11 -9.61 0.83
CA SER A 265 16.16 -8.52 -0.16
C SER A 265 14.78 -8.11 -0.65
N ALA A 266 14.47 -6.82 -0.49
CA ALA A 266 13.26 -6.22 -1.07
C ALA A 266 13.34 -6.17 -2.61
N ALA A 267 14.52 -5.97 -3.18
CA ALA A 267 14.73 -5.98 -4.62
C ALA A 267 14.38 -7.35 -5.23
N MET A 268 14.77 -8.46 -4.59
CA MET A 268 14.39 -9.81 -5.04
C MET A 268 12.89 -10.05 -4.92
N ALA A 269 12.26 -9.61 -3.83
CA ALA A 269 10.80 -9.70 -3.69
C ALA A 269 10.07 -8.91 -4.78
N GLY A 270 10.50 -7.67 -5.05
CA GLY A 270 9.97 -6.82 -6.11
C GLY A 270 10.28 -7.32 -7.53
N LEU A 271 11.35 -8.09 -7.72
CA LEU A 271 11.63 -8.78 -8.99
C LEU A 271 10.59 -9.87 -9.26
N LEU A 272 10.24 -10.66 -8.23
CA LEU A 272 9.36 -11.82 -8.37
C LEU A 272 7.86 -11.48 -8.33
N HIS A 273 7.48 -10.47 -7.54
CA HIS A 273 6.09 -10.16 -7.23
C HIS A 273 5.72 -8.70 -7.53
N GLY A 274 6.67 -7.88 -7.96
CA GLY A 274 6.41 -6.48 -8.33
C GLY A 274 5.80 -6.33 -9.72
N LYS A 275 5.95 -5.14 -10.31
CA LYS A 275 5.45 -4.87 -11.66
C LYS A 275 6.06 -5.83 -12.65
N LYS A 276 5.23 -6.38 -13.55
CA LYS A 276 5.70 -7.24 -14.64
C LYS A 276 6.76 -6.50 -15.47
N ILE A 277 7.83 -7.20 -15.80
CA ILE A 277 8.97 -6.64 -16.55
C ILE A 277 8.89 -7.19 -17.97
N SER A 278 8.87 -6.32 -18.97
CA SER A 278 8.94 -6.75 -20.38
C SER A 278 10.35 -7.22 -20.73
N VAL A 279 10.44 -8.28 -21.52
CA VAL A 279 11.71 -8.76 -22.08
C VAL A 279 12.14 -7.79 -23.19
N ASP A 280 13.39 -7.34 -23.17
CA ASP A 280 13.92 -6.49 -24.23
C ASP A 280 14.32 -7.38 -25.42
N PRO A 281 13.66 -7.22 -26.59
CA PRO A 281 14.00 -7.98 -27.79
C PRO A 281 15.37 -7.58 -28.35
N ASN A 282 15.81 -6.33 -28.14
CA ASN A 282 17.10 -5.86 -28.67
C ASN A 282 18.30 -6.55 -27.99
N LEU A 283 18.10 -7.08 -26.78
CA LEU A 283 19.13 -7.80 -26.04
C LEU A 283 19.05 -9.33 -26.22
N ARG A 284 18.18 -9.81 -27.13
CA ARG A 284 17.93 -11.25 -27.30
C ARG A 284 19.19 -12.03 -27.69
N ASP A 285 19.93 -11.58 -28.70
CA ASP A 285 21.06 -12.35 -29.22
C ASP A 285 22.19 -12.43 -28.19
N GLN A 286 22.52 -11.29 -27.55
CA GLN A 286 23.46 -11.23 -26.42
C GLN A 286 23.06 -12.18 -25.29
N ARG A 287 21.78 -12.17 -24.93
CA ARG A 287 21.22 -13.03 -23.87
C ARG A 287 21.29 -14.51 -24.22
N VAL A 288 20.93 -14.87 -25.45
CA VAL A 288 20.97 -16.26 -25.92
C VAL A 288 22.41 -16.78 -25.94
N ASP A 289 23.37 -15.98 -26.39
CA ASP A 289 24.77 -16.37 -26.42
C ASP A 289 25.37 -16.46 -25.02
N SER A 290 25.05 -15.54 -24.12
CA SER A 290 25.41 -15.62 -22.70
C SER A 290 24.90 -16.90 -22.05
N MET A 291 23.63 -17.26 -22.32
CA MET A 291 23.02 -18.49 -21.82
C MET A 291 23.70 -19.76 -22.39
N ARG A 292 24.15 -19.73 -23.65
CA ARG A 292 24.90 -20.85 -24.27
C ARG A 292 26.29 -21.01 -23.65
N GLN A 293 26.96 -19.89 -23.35
CA GLN A 293 28.27 -19.86 -22.69
C GLN A 293 28.18 -20.08 -21.17
N ASN A 294 26.97 -20.21 -20.63
CA ASN A 294 26.69 -20.28 -19.20
C ASN A 294 27.29 -19.09 -18.41
N SER A 295 27.32 -17.91 -19.04
CA SER A 295 27.71 -16.66 -18.40
C SER A 295 26.63 -16.21 -17.43
N TYR A 296 27.04 -15.59 -16.32
CA TYR A 296 26.14 -15.05 -15.31
C TYR A 296 26.84 -13.95 -14.51
N LEU A 297 26.03 -13.07 -13.91
CA LEU A 297 26.52 -12.09 -12.95
C LEU A 297 26.36 -12.61 -11.51
N GLU A 298 27.32 -12.30 -10.63
CA GLU A 298 27.21 -12.55 -9.20
C GLU A 298 26.64 -11.29 -8.51
N LEU A 299 25.49 -11.43 -7.87
CA LEU A 299 24.81 -10.36 -7.14
C LEU A 299 24.66 -10.73 -5.66
N THR A 300 24.54 -9.71 -4.82
CA THR A 300 24.37 -9.86 -3.36
C THR A 300 23.15 -9.08 -2.88
N GLN A 301 22.83 -9.13 -1.59
CA GLN A 301 21.69 -8.40 -1.01
C GLN A 301 21.68 -6.89 -1.25
N GLY A 302 22.83 -6.27 -1.57
CA GLY A 302 22.91 -4.84 -1.90
C GLY A 302 22.56 -4.51 -3.34
N ALA A 303 22.30 -5.50 -4.20
CA ALA A 303 21.90 -5.26 -5.58
C ALA A 303 20.48 -4.70 -5.65
N SER A 304 20.30 -3.62 -6.42
CA SER A 304 18.99 -3.04 -6.71
C SER A 304 18.16 -3.94 -7.62
N ARG A 305 16.85 -3.66 -7.68
CA ARG A 305 15.94 -4.36 -8.62
C ARG A 305 16.36 -4.14 -10.07
N SER A 306 16.81 -2.94 -10.42
CA SER A 306 17.31 -2.61 -11.76
C SER A 306 18.55 -3.42 -12.15
N ASN A 307 19.49 -3.63 -11.22
CA ASN A 307 20.66 -4.48 -11.47
C ASN A 307 20.25 -5.93 -11.77
N MET A 308 19.26 -6.46 -11.05
CA MET A 308 18.73 -7.82 -11.28
C MET A 308 18.02 -7.93 -12.64
N ILE A 309 17.20 -6.93 -12.99
CA ILE A 309 16.54 -6.86 -14.31
C ILE A 309 17.58 -6.85 -15.43
N ASN A 310 18.58 -5.96 -15.33
CA ASN A 310 19.64 -5.85 -16.33
C ASN A 310 20.41 -7.16 -16.47
N ALA A 311 20.71 -7.84 -15.36
CA ALA A 311 21.38 -9.14 -15.40
C ALA A 311 20.53 -10.19 -16.14
N LEU A 312 19.22 -10.23 -15.93
CA LEU A 312 18.33 -11.12 -16.68
C LEU A 312 18.21 -10.73 -18.15
N GLN A 313 18.14 -9.44 -18.47
CA GLN A 313 18.06 -8.98 -19.86
C GLN A 313 19.32 -9.31 -20.65
N GLN A 314 20.51 -9.13 -20.06
CA GLN A 314 21.78 -9.29 -20.76
C GLN A 314 22.33 -10.72 -20.74
N TYR A 315 22.19 -11.41 -19.61
CA TYR A 315 22.80 -12.73 -19.41
C TYR A 315 21.77 -13.87 -19.35
N GLY A 316 20.48 -13.56 -19.16
CA GLY A 316 19.42 -14.56 -19.00
C GLY A 316 19.41 -15.24 -17.63
N GLN A 317 20.44 -15.03 -16.81
CA GLN A 317 20.59 -15.61 -15.47
C GLN A 317 21.59 -14.84 -14.62
N PHE A 318 21.46 -14.95 -13.30
CA PHE A 318 22.44 -14.50 -12.32
C PHE A 318 22.47 -15.41 -11.09
N HIS A 319 23.58 -15.35 -10.34
CA HIS A 319 23.69 -16.01 -9.04
C HIS A 319 23.55 -14.96 -7.94
N TYR A 320 22.65 -15.21 -7.01
CA TYR A 320 22.36 -14.35 -5.89
C TYR A 320 22.86 -14.96 -4.59
N TYR A 321 23.66 -14.19 -3.85
CA TYR A 321 24.28 -14.60 -2.60
C TYR A 321 23.67 -13.83 -1.43
N ASP A 322 23.01 -14.55 -0.52
CA ASP A 322 22.64 -14.01 0.79
C ASP A 322 23.85 -14.11 1.73
N MET A 323 24.50 -12.98 1.97
CA MET A 323 25.70 -12.92 2.80
C MET A 323 25.39 -13.00 4.31
N TYR A 324 24.13 -12.84 4.71
CA TYR A 324 23.70 -13.00 6.10
C TYR A 324 23.42 -14.46 6.45
N ARG A 325 23.07 -15.28 5.45
CA ARG A 325 22.79 -16.71 5.60
C ARG A 325 23.83 -17.54 4.85
N THR A 326 25.03 -17.60 5.42
CA THR A 326 26.14 -18.38 4.84
C THR A 326 25.89 -19.90 4.81
N SER A 327 24.85 -20.38 5.50
CA SER A 327 24.41 -21.78 5.48
C SER A 327 23.52 -22.13 4.29
N THR A 328 22.89 -21.14 3.64
CA THR A 328 22.15 -21.34 2.40
C THR A 328 23.09 -21.06 1.23
N GLY A 329 23.27 -22.04 0.35
CA GLY A 329 24.04 -21.85 -0.90
C GLY A 329 23.46 -20.73 -1.76
N PRO A 330 24.17 -20.30 -2.81
CA PRO A 330 23.67 -19.26 -3.70
C PRO A 330 22.37 -19.69 -4.40
N PHE A 331 21.54 -18.72 -4.71
CA PHE A 331 20.34 -18.91 -5.51
C PHE A 331 20.67 -18.61 -6.98
N LYS A 332 20.37 -19.56 -7.87
CA LYS A 332 20.36 -19.30 -9.30
C LYS A 332 19.02 -18.71 -9.69
N VAL A 333 19.04 -17.49 -10.22
CA VAL A 333 17.87 -16.82 -10.78
C VAL A 333 17.99 -16.86 -12.30
N LYS A 334 16.95 -17.32 -12.99
CA LYS A 334 16.97 -17.55 -14.43
C LYS A 334 15.70 -17.01 -15.10
N LEU A 335 15.88 -16.43 -16.27
CA LEU A 335 14.81 -16.10 -17.20
C LEU A 335 14.46 -17.35 -18.04
N ASP A 336 13.27 -17.89 -17.86
CA ASP A 336 12.84 -19.13 -18.51
C ASP A 336 12.52 -18.91 -19.99
N ASN A 337 11.91 -17.78 -20.32
CA ASN A 337 11.55 -17.38 -21.69
C ASN A 337 12.63 -16.50 -22.35
N TYR A 338 13.92 -16.74 -22.07
CA TYR A 338 15.04 -15.92 -22.54
C TYR A 338 15.19 -15.80 -24.07
N ARG A 339 14.53 -16.67 -24.86
CA ARG A 339 14.56 -16.67 -26.34
C ARG A 339 13.40 -15.90 -26.99
N VAL A 340 12.44 -15.43 -26.19
CA VAL A 340 11.25 -14.75 -26.71
C VAL A 340 11.65 -13.46 -27.42
N ASP A 341 10.92 -13.17 -28.51
CA ASP A 341 11.18 -12.03 -29.41
C ASP A 341 9.93 -11.16 -29.59
N ALA A 342 8.91 -11.36 -28.76
CA ALA A 342 7.68 -10.58 -28.81
C ALA A 342 7.82 -9.31 -27.95
N PRO A 343 7.48 -8.11 -28.47
CA PRO A 343 7.64 -6.85 -27.75
C PRO A 343 6.92 -6.78 -26.39
N ASP A 344 5.79 -7.48 -26.27
CA ASP A 344 4.95 -7.49 -25.06
C ASP A 344 5.19 -8.71 -24.17
N ALA A 345 6.19 -9.54 -24.47
CA ALA A 345 6.48 -10.70 -23.65
C ALA A 345 7.06 -10.27 -22.30
N HIS A 346 6.39 -10.65 -21.21
CA HIS A 346 6.91 -10.43 -19.86
C HIS A 346 7.89 -11.52 -19.43
N MET A 347 8.84 -11.16 -18.57
CA MET A 347 9.79 -12.11 -18.00
C MET A 347 9.09 -13.19 -17.18
N SER A 348 9.44 -14.46 -17.43
CA SER A 348 9.14 -15.60 -16.57
C SER A 348 10.40 -15.99 -15.82
N ILE A 349 10.41 -15.79 -14.50
CA ILE A 349 11.61 -15.93 -13.66
C ILE A 349 11.49 -17.15 -12.77
N SER A 350 12.51 -18.01 -12.77
CA SER A 350 12.64 -19.12 -11.84
C SER A 350 13.83 -18.93 -10.91
N VAL A 351 13.66 -19.34 -9.65
CA VAL A 351 14.72 -19.29 -8.63
C VAL A 351 14.95 -20.70 -8.10
N ARG A 352 16.21 -21.15 -8.12
CA ARG A 352 16.60 -22.46 -7.59
C ARG A 352 17.79 -22.32 -6.65
N GLU A 353 17.73 -23.04 -5.54
CA GLU A 353 18.88 -23.18 -4.64
C GLU A 353 19.95 -24.04 -5.31
N LEU A 354 21.19 -23.56 -5.30
CA LEU A 354 22.31 -24.35 -5.79
C LEU A 354 22.90 -25.16 -4.64
N HIS A 355 23.06 -26.47 -4.87
CA HIS A 355 23.75 -27.33 -3.93
C HIS A 355 25.20 -26.89 -3.82
N PHE A 356 25.69 -26.70 -2.59
CA PHE A 356 26.85 -25.87 -2.35
C PHE A 356 27.89 -26.51 -1.42
N ASN A 357 29.18 -26.28 -1.69
CA ASN A 357 30.31 -26.68 -0.84
C ASN A 357 30.82 -25.47 -0.03
N PRO A 358 30.69 -25.45 1.32
CA PRO A 358 31.02 -24.32 2.20
C PRO A 358 32.35 -23.58 1.92
N SER A 359 33.37 -24.30 1.47
CA SER A 359 34.72 -23.75 1.19
C SER A 359 34.75 -22.70 0.08
N THR A 360 33.93 -22.84 -0.97
CA THR A 360 33.90 -21.91 -2.12
C THR A 360 33.23 -20.57 -1.76
N PHE A 361 32.37 -20.53 -0.73
CA PHE A 361 31.57 -19.36 -0.38
C PHE A 361 32.39 -18.41 0.46
N LYS A 362 33.27 -18.96 1.30
CA LYS A 362 34.27 -18.15 2.01
C LYS A 362 35.11 -17.34 1.02
N ALA A 363 35.59 -17.95 -0.06
CA ALA A 363 36.37 -17.26 -1.08
C ALA A 363 35.57 -16.14 -1.80
N ILE A 364 34.30 -16.40 -2.12
CA ILE A 364 33.41 -15.42 -2.78
C ILE A 364 33.01 -14.30 -1.81
N ALA A 365 32.61 -14.63 -0.59
CA ALA A 365 32.29 -13.65 0.45
C ALA A 365 33.51 -12.76 0.79
N ASP A 366 34.71 -13.35 0.85
CA ASP A 366 35.95 -12.62 1.06
C ASP A 366 36.28 -11.71 -0.14
N LYS A 367 36.02 -12.14 -1.38
CA LYS A 367 36.11 -11.29 -2.58
C LYS A 367 35.20 -10.07 -2.43
N PHE A 368 33.91 -10.26 -2.10
CA PHE A 368 32.98 -9.14 -1.94
C PHE A 368 33.31 -8.21 -0.76
N ARG A 369 33.86 -8.74 0.33
CA ARG A 369 34.31 -7.91 1.47
C ARG A 369 35.48 -6.99 1.11
N ARG A 370 36.38 -7.42 0.23
CA ARG A 370 37.55 -6.62 -0.19
C ARG A 370 37.19 -5.41 -1.07
N PHE A 371 36.05 -5.44 -1.75
CA PHE A 371 35.58 -4.34 -2.60
C PHE A 371 34.70 -3.32 -1.87
N ARG A 372 34.53 -3.46 -0.54
CA ARG A 372 33.66 -2.61 0.29
C ARG A 372 34.43 -1.54 1.08
N VAL A 373 35.68 -1.24 0.69
CA VAL A 373 36.54 -0.20 1.29
C VAL A 373 36.38 1.10 0.55
#